data_AF-A0A849ZLI5-F1
#
_entry.id   AF-A0A849ZLI5-F1
#
_cell.length_a   1.000
_cell.length_b   1.000
_cell.length_c   1.000
_cell.angle_alpha   90.00
_cell.angle_beta   90.00
_cell.angle_gamma   90.00
#
_symmetry.space_group_name_H-M   'P 1'
#
loop_
_entity.id
_entity.type
_entity.pdbx_description
1 polymer ?
#
loop_
_entity_poly.entity_id
_entity_poly.type
_entity_poly.pdbx_seq_one_letter_code
_entity_poly.pdbx_strand_id
1 'polypeptide(L)'
;MSKTIAVLSGGGLKGMAHIGVLRALRDLDIEIDEYIGTSMGSLIAAAAASGLSVEEMAEVACSIRRRDFIPSKWGFVRQTVQNALGLGGEDCGGLFSIRNYHDFVERILPVDDFGKLPKPLFVNAVNLRSSANVFWGLPGLDDIPVHEAVVSSCSMPGIFPPRQIKGETYVDGGVGDNLPISLAQLRGASLIIAITLGFRGAAAGAHSAAARGLGGGFRQIISSVMRQSAIAIRDKIESSLHFCRTPLVLLEIDVSDHDLLDFSGIDRLIERGHRLAIEMLRTHPAIMRVLHERAPGRHPAPLHFSKAKFVLDLDRCIGCGLCVLACPYDIFRMNGPRAELVVTNTDRCQQDHACENNCPADVIKVL
;
A
#
# COMPACT_ATOMS: atom_id res chain seq x y z
N MET A 1 16.99 -13.84 16.66
CA MET A 1 16.75 -12.40 16.88
C MET A 1 15.34 -12.10 16.39
N SER A 2 14.58 -11.28 17.12
CA SER A 2 13.24 -10.85 16.69
C SER A 2 13.38 -9.98 15.44
N LYS A 3 12.72 -10.36 14.34
CA LYS A 3 12.82 -9.69 13.03
C LYS A 3 11.55 -8.92 12.73
N THR A 4 11.63 -7.60 12.62
CA THR A 4 10.51 -6.72 12.27
C THR A 4 10.58 -6.34 10.79
N ILE A 5 9.55 -6.65 10.03
CA ILE A 5 9.48 -6.33 8.59
C ILE A 5 8.39 -5.28 8.37
N ALA A 6 8.75 -4.18 7.70
CA ALA A 6 7.78 -3.19 7.26
C ALA A 6 7.31 -3.51 5.83
N VAL A 7 5.99 -3.51 5.61
CA VAL A 7 5.37 -3.75 4.30
C VAL A 7 4.60 -2.50 3.90
N LEU A 8 5.07 -1.78 2.88
CA LEU A 8 4.51 -0.49 2.45
C LEU A 8 3.68 -0.67 1.18
N SER A 9 2.39 -0.36 1.26
CA SER A 9 1.48 -0.50 0.12
C SER A 9 1.75 0.51 -0.99
N GLY A 10 1.25 0.19 -2.20
CA GLY A 10 1.09 1.18 -3.25
C GLY A 10 -0.03 2.18 -2.95
N GLY A 11 -0.06 3.28 -3.70
CA GLY A 11 -1.06 4.35 -3.53
C GLY A 11 -0.76 5.66 -4.27
N GLY A 12 0.09 5.67 -5.31
CA GLY A 12 0.48 6.91 -6.00
C GLY A 12 1.04 7.96 -5.03
N LEU A 13 0.73 9.24 -5.23
CA LEU A 13 1.20 10.32 -4.36
C LEU A 13 0.66 10.26 -2.92
N LYS A 14 -0.42 9.50 -2.66
CA LYS A 14 -0.84 9.20 -1.28
C LYS A 14 0.29 8.53 -0.48
N GLY A 15 1.21 7.84 -1.19
CA GLY A 15 2.36 7.15 -0.61
C GLY A 15 3.36 8.05 0.12
N MET A 16 3.30 9.36 -0.05
CA MET A 16 4.11 10.27 0.78
C MET A 16 3.74 10.18 2.27
N ALA A 17 2.51 9.74 2.61
CA ALA A 17 2.13 9.47 3.99
C ALA A 17 3.02 8.40 4.66
N HIS A 18 3.60 7.47 3.90
CA HIS A 18 4.54 6.47 4.43
C HIS A 18 5.75 7.11 5.11
N ILE A 19 6.23 8.25 4.61
CA ILE A 19 7.33 9.01 5.23
C ILE A 19 6.94 9.41 6.66
N GLY A 20 5.70 9.87 6.85
CA GLY A 20 5.16 10.19 8.17
C GLY A 20 5.07 8.96 9.09
N VAL A 21 4.66 7.81 8.54
CA VAL A 21 4.63 6.55 9.30
C VAL A 21 6.04 6.12 9.73
N LEU A 22 7.03 6.20 8.84
CA LEU A 22 8.44 5.92 9.18
C LEU A 22 8.95 6.88 10.25
N ARG A 23 8.55 8.17 10.19
CA ARG A 23 8.83 9.15 11.26
C ARG A 23 8.27 8.69 12.59
N ALA A 24 7.03 8.18 12.61
CA ALA A 24 6.36 7.74 13.83
C ALA A 24 7.02 6.50 14.43
N LEU A 25 7.43 5.55 13.58
CA LEU A 25 8.18 4.36 14.01
C LEU A 25 9.50 4.76 14.66
N ARG A 26 10.25 5.68 14.04
CA ARG A 26 11.50 6.23 14.60
C ARG A 26 11.26 6.93 15.93
N ASP A 27 10.27 7.82 16.02
CA ASP A 27 9.98 8.59 17.24
C ASP A 27 9.56 7.69 18.42
N LEU A 28 9.14 6.46 18.14
CA LEU A 28 8.81 5.42 19.12
C LEU A 28 9.92 4.37 19.30
N ASP A 29 11.11 4.60 18.73
CA ASP A 29 12.26 3.69 18.78
C ASP A 29 11.93 2.26 18.26
N ILE A 30 11.05 2.18 17.25
CA ILE A 30 10.67 0.94 16.56
C ILE A 30 11.58 0.75 15.34
N GLU A 31 12.52 -0.18 15.49
CA GLU A 31 13.47 -0.55 14.43
C GLU A 31 12.85 -1.52 13.43
N ILE A 32 13.07 -1.25 12.15
CA ILE A 32 12.71 -2.13 11.03
C ILE A 32 13.96 -2.83 10.51
N ASP A 33 13.92 -4.15 10.37
CA ASP A 33 15.05 -4.97 9.93
C ASP A 33 15.05 -5.19 8.41
N GLU A 34 13.88 -5.31 7.79
CA GLU A 34 13.72 -5.45 6.33
C GLU A 34 12.51 -4.64 5.83
N TYR A 35 12.59 -4.18 4.59
CA TYR A 35 11.50 -3.48 3.92
C TYR A 35 10.97 -4.26 2.73
N ILE A 36 9.66 -4.23 2.56
CA ILE A 36 8.97 -4.70 1.36
C ILE A 36 8.06 -3.58 0.87
N GLY A 37 8.10 -3.26 -0.41
CA GLY A 37 7.30 -2.18 -0.95
C GLY A 37 6.71 -2.46 -2.32
N THR A 38 5.55 -1.85 -2.57
CA THR A 38 4.84 -1.88 -3.84
C THR A 38 4.58 -0.45 -4.34
N SER A 39 4.80 -0.16 -5.61
CA SER A 39 4.55 1.16 -6.22
C SER A 39 5.24 2.27 -5.43
N MET A 40 4.54 3.36 -5.07
CA MET A 40 5.11 4.41 -4.21
C MET A 40 5.66 3.87 -2.88
N GLY A 41 5.07 2.81 -2.32
CA GLY A 41 5.62 2.13 -1.15
C GLY A 41 7.00 1.52 -1.39
N SER A 42 7.29 1.05 -2.61
CA SER A 42 8.63 0.58 -3.02
C SER A 42 9.66 1.71 -3.08
N LEU A 43 9.26 2.89 -3.54
CA LEU A 43 10.14 4.07 -3.57
C LEU A 43 10.54 4.49 -2.16
N ILE A 44 9.56 4.62 -1.25
CA ILE A 44 9.82 5.00 0.14
C ILE A 44 10.59 3.90 0.88
N ALA A 45 10.27 2.63 0.63
CA ALA A 45 11.02 1.49 1.16
C ALA A 45 12.48 1.50 0.67
N ALA A 46 12.73 1.78 -0.61
CA ALA A 46 14.07 1.85 -1.17
C ALA A 46 14.88 3.01 -0.60
N ALA A 47 14.27 4.19 -0.46
CA ALA A 47 14.89 5.33 0.21
C ALA A 47 15.28 4.99 1.67
N ALA A 48 14.37 4.40 2.44
CA ALA A 48 14.64 3.99 3.81
C ALA A 48 15.72 2.89 3.90
N ALA A 49 15.62 1.87 3.04
CA ALA A 49 16.57 0.74 3.01
C ALA A 49 17.98 1.15 2.59
N SER A 50 18.10 2.17 1.73
CA SER A 50 19.37 2.75 1.29
C SER A 50 19.99 3.73 2.29
N GLY A 51 19.27 4.07 3.36
CA GLY A 51 19.79 4.84 4.50
C GLY A 51 19.40 6.32 4.52
N LEU A 52 18.47 6.78 3.67
CA LEU A 52 17.94 8.15 3.79
C LEU A 52 17.25 8.36 5.13
N SER A 53 17.48 9.51 5.74
CA SER A 53 16.69 9.96 6.88
C SER A 53 15.27 10.34 6.46
N VAL A 54 14.36 10.32 7.43
CA VAL A 54 12.96 10.70 7.20
C VAL A 54 12.86 12.18 6.79
N GLU A 55 13.74 13.03 7.32
CA GLU A 55 13.85 14.44 6.98
C GLU A 55 14.27 14.62 5.51
N GLU A 56 15.33 13.93 5.06
CA GLU A 56 15.76 13.97 3.65
C GLU A 56 14.67 13.46 2.71
N MET A 57 13.99 12.36 3.07
CA MET A 57 12.84 11.86 2.30
C MET A 57 11.73 12.92 2.20
N ALA A 58 11.41 13.60 3.31
CA ALA A 58 10.37 14.63 3.33
C ALA A 58 10.77 15.85 2.49
N GLU A 59 12.03 16.29 2.57
CA GLU A 59 12.55 17.40 1.75
C GLU A 59 12.46 17.09 0.25
N VAL A 60 12.92 15.90 -0.15
CA VAL A 60 12.80 15.42 -1.53
C VAL A 60 11.34 15.36 -1.94
N ALA A 61 10.45 14.76 -1.13
CA ALA A 61 9.03 14.65 -1.42
C ALA A 61 8.36 16.02 -1.60
N CYS A 62 8.65 16.99 -0.72
CA CYS A 62 8.12 18.34 -0.80
C CYS A 62 8.71 19.17 -1.95
N SER A 63 9.83 18.75 -2.55
CA SER A 63 10.42 19.40 -3.73
C SER A 63 9.74 18.99 -5.05
N ILE A 64 9.06 17.84 -5.06
CA ILE A 64 8.43 17.26 -6.25
C ILE A 64 7.36 18.19 -6.81
N ARG A 65 7.36 18.40 -8.13
CA ARG A 65 6.35 19.16 -8.87
C ARG A 65 5.79 18.34 -10.01
N ARG A 66 4.52 18.60 -10.35
CA ARG A 66 3.85 17.97 -11.50
C ARG A 66 4.63 18.13 -12.83
N ARG A 67 5.36 19.24 -12.99
CA ARG A 67 6.16 19.52 -14.20
C ARG A 67 7.35 18.57 -14.37
N ASP A 68 7.76 17.89 -13.31
CA ASP A 68 8.94 17.02 -13.33
C ASP A 68 8.61 15.71 -14.05
N PHE A 69 7.34 15.28 -14.05
CA PHE A 69 6.90 14.02 -14.64
C PHE A 69 6.04 14.17 -15.91
N ILE A 70 5.58 15.39 -16.21
CA ILE A 70 4.81 15.66 -17.43
C ILE A 70 5.75 16.11 -18.56
N PRO A 71 5.70 15.48 -19.75
CA PRO A 71 6.45 15.94 -20.90
C PRO A 71 6.11 17.40 -21.24
N SER A 72 7.11 18.19 -21.64
CA SER A 72 6.87 19.54 -22.16
C SER A 72 5.87 19.51 -23.33
N LYS A 73 5.20 20.62 -23.67
CA LYS A 73 4.27 20.68 -24.82
C LYS A 73 4.87 20.12 -26.12
N TRP A 74 6.16 20.39 -26.34
CA TRP A 74 6.93 19.83 -27.46
C TRP A 74 7.24 18.35 -27.30
N GLY A 75 7.53 17.89 -26.08
CA GLY A 75 7.65 16.48 -25.74
C GLY A 75 6.37 15.71 -26.00
N PHE A 76 5.20 16.26 -25.63
CA PHE A 76 3.89 15.65 -25.89
C PHE A 76 3.58 15.54 -27.39
N VAL A 77 3.83 16.60 -28.17
CA VAL A 77 3.65 16.58 -29.64
C VAL A 77 4.59 15.56 -30.28
N ARG A 78 5.87 15.56 -29.90
CA ARG A 78 6.85 14.58 -30.38
C ARG A 78 6.43 13.16 -30.04
N GLN A 79 6.00 12.90 -28.82
CA GLN A 79 5.56 11.59 -28.36
C GLN A 79 4.27 11.13 -29.06
N THR A 80 3.31 12.03 -29.26
CA THR A 80 2.09 11.73 -30.03
C THR A 80 2.42 11.34 -31.47
N VAL A 81 3.30 12.10 -32.13
CA VAL A 81 3.74 11.82 -33.51
C VAL A 81 4.53 10.52 -33.57
N GLN A 82 5.44 10.28 -32.62
CA GLN A 82 6.22 9.05 -32.55
C GLN A 82 5.33 7.82 -32.32
N ASN A 83 4.37 7.89 -31.40
CA ASN A 83 3.42 6.80 -31.14
C ASN A 83 2.54 6.52 -32.37
N ALA A 84 2.05 7.56 -33.06
CA ALA A 84 1.24 7.41 -34.27
C ALA A 84 2.02 6.79 -35.45
N LEU A 85 3.34 7.01 -35.50
CA LEU A 85 4.23 6.44 -36.53
C LEU A 85 4.81 5.07 -36.13
N GLY A 86 4.44 4.51 -34.97
CA GLY A 86 5.05 3.28 -34.45
C GLY A 86 6.53 3.42 -34.06
N LEU A 87 7.01 4.66 -33.93
CA LEU A 87 8.39 5.02 -33.56
C LEU A 87 8.51 5.49 -32.10
N GLY A 88 7.43 5.41 -31.33
CA GLY A 88 7.48 5.71 -29.91
C GLY A 88 8.31 4.64 -29.21
N GLY A 89 9.35 5.07 -28.49
CA GLY A 89 10.20 4.17 -27.73
C GLY A 89 9.52 3.69 -26.44
N GLU A 90 10.31 3.54 -25.38
CA GLU A 90 9.85 3.07 -24.06
C GLU A 90 8.70 3.90 -23.46
N ASP A 91 8.48 5.14 -23.89
CA ASP A 91 7.40 6.01 -23.41
C ASP A 91 6.05 5.84 -24.18
N CYS A 92 5.92 4.82 -25.04
CA CYS A 92 4.65 4.52 -25.73
C CYS A 92 3.52 4.17 -24.74
N GLY A 93 2.45 4.99 -24.69
CA GLY A 93 1.19 4.61 -24.03
C GLY A 93 0.94 5.10 -22.60
N GLY A 94 1.85 5.88 -22.00
CA GLY A 94 1.67 6.50 -20.67
C GLY A 94 1.20 7.97 -20.71
N LEU A 95 0.54 8.44 -19.63
CA LEU A 95 0.23 9.86 -19.43
C LEU A 95 1.44 10.68 -18.96
N PHE A 96 2.40 10.04 -18.31
CA PHE A 96 3.62 10.65 -17.76
C PHE A 96 4.86 10.04 -18.41
N SER A 97 5.97 10.78 -18.43
CA SER A 97 7.25 10.26 -18.96
C SER A 97 7.86 9.29 -17.96
N ILE A 98 8.14 8.06 -18.42
CA ILE A 98 8.82 7.07 -17.59
C ILE A 98 10.28 7.42 -17.43
N ARG A 99 10.91 8.05 -18.44
CA ARG A 99 12.31 8.50 -18.38
C ARG A 99 12.55 9.51 -17.26
N ASN A 100 11.73 10.56 -17.18
CA ASN A 100 11.88 11.55 -16.12
C ASN A 100 11.69 10.95 -14.72
N TYR A 101 10.76 9.99 -14.61
CA TYR A 101 10.56 9.27 -13.35
C TYR A 101 11.76 8.38 -13.02
N HIS A 102 12.28 7.67 -14.01
CA HIS A 102 13.49 6.84 -13.89
C HIS A 102 14.69 7.67 -13.42
N ASP A 103 15.03 8.75 -14.12
CA ASP A 103 16.13 9.66 -13.76
C ASP A 103 15.94 10.25 -12.34
N PHE A 104 14.69 10.51 -11.95
CA PHE A 104 14.37 10.98 -10.61
C PHE A 104 14.65 9.90 -9.55
N VAL A 105 14.22 8.66 -9.77
CA VAL A 105 14.44 7.56 -8.82
C VAL A 105 15.93 7.25 -8.70
N GLU A 106 16.66 7.18 -9.82
CA GLU A 106 18.11 6.95 -9.83
C GLU A 106 18.85 8.01 -9.01
N ARG A 107 18.46 9.29 -9.13
CA ARG A 107 19.12 10.39 -8.42
C ARG A 107 18.88 10.40 -6.91
N ILE A 108 17.72 9.94 -6.44
CA ILE A 108 17.39 10.04 -5.00
C ILE A 108 17.92 8.86 -4.18
N LEU A 109 18.27 7.75 -4.82
CA LEU A 109 18.76 6.56 -4.13
C LEU A 109 20.29 6.63 -3.99
N PRO A 110 20.83 6.73 -2.76
CA PRO A 110 22.28 6.81 -2.53
C PRO A 110 22.96 5.45 -2.74
N VAL A 111 22.22 4.36 -2.57
CA VAL A 111 22.68 2.99 -2.78
C VAL A 111 21.69 2.31 -3.72
N ASP A 112 22.19 1.93 -4.88
CA ASP A 112 21.38 1.47 -6.02
C ASP A 112 21.70 0.01 -6.39
N ASP A 113 22.10 -0.78 -5.39
CA ASP A 113 22.52 -2.17 -5.52
C ASP A 113 21.97 -2.94 -4.33
N PHE A 114 21.15 -3.97 -4.58
CA PHE A 114 20.48 -4.76 -3.54
C PHE A 114 21.47 -5.36 -2.53
N GLY A 115 22.64 -5.80 -2.98
CA GLY A 115 23.65 -6.42 -2.14
C GLY A 115 24.43 -5.43 -1.26
N LYS A 116 24.31 -4.12 -1.54
CA LYS A 116 24.98 -3.05 -0.79
C LYS A 116 24.05 -2.27 0.14
N LEU A 117 22.75 -2.53 0.10
CA LEU A 117 21.77 -1.82 0.92
C LEU A 117 22.04 -2.06 2.42
N PRO A 118 22.03 -1.01 3.27
CA PRO A 118 22.12 -1.13 4.71
C PRO A 118 21.07 -2.07 5.33
N LYS A 119 19.85 -2.09 4.79
CA LYS A 119 18.77 -2.99 5.19
C LYS A 119 18.23 -3.73 3.97
N PRO A 120 17.91 -5.04 4.06
CA PRO A 120 17.34 -5.77 2.93
C PRO A 120 16.02 -5.14 2.44
N LEU A 121 15.86 -5.12 1.12
CA LEU A 121 14.73 -4.54 0.42
C LEU A 121 14.15 -5.56 -0.56
N PHE A 122 12.82 -5.63 -0.60
CA PHE A 122 12.10 -6.38 -1.63
C PHE A 122 11.10 -5.49 -2.35
N VAL A 123 11.21 -5.42 -3.68
CA VAL A 123 10.37 -4.55 -4.50
C VAL A 123 9.43 -5.40 -5.35
N ASN A 124 8.13 -5.22 -5.17
CA ASN A 124 7.10 -5.98 -5.86
C ASN A 124 6.80 -5.41 -7.25
N ALA A 125 6.79 -6.25 -8.28
CA ALA A 125 6.30 -5.94 -9.63
C ALA A 125 5.48 -7.13 -10.16
N VAL A 126 4.74 -6.95 -11.25
CA VAL A 126 4.04 -8.06 -11.93
C VAL A 126 4.67 -8.28 -13.30
N ASN A 127 5.14 -9.50 -13.56
CA ASN A 127 5.54 -9.90 -14.91
C ASN A 127 4.28 -10.21 -15.74
N LEU A 128 4.06 -9.45 -16.82
CA LEU A 128 2.86 -9.59 -17.65
C LEU A 128 2.77 -10.91 -18.41
N ARG A 129 3.91 -11.51 -18.75
CA ARG A 129 3.92 -12.77 -19.50
C ARG A 129 3.55 -13.95 -18.62
N SER A 130 4.11 -14.02 -17.40
CA SER A 130 3.78 -15.08 -16.44
C SER A 130 2.53 -14.79 -15.62
N SER A 131 2.05 -13.54 -15.62
CA SER A 131 0.95 -13.06 -14.76
C SER A 131 1.21 -13.25 -13.27
N ALA A 132 2.48 -13.26 -12.86
CA ALA A 132 2.89 -13.50 -11.49
C ALA A 132 3.60 -12.29 -10.87
N ASN A 133 3.42 -12.11 -9.56
CA ASN A 133 4.26 -11.21 -8.78
C ASN A 133 5.71 -11.68 -8.81
N VAL A 134 6.61 -10.71 -8.98
CA VAL A 134 8.06 -10.84 -8.88
C VAL A 134 8.50 -9.89 -7.80
N PHE A 135 9.36 -10.37 -6.91
CA PHE A 135 9.93 -9.56 -5.84
C PHE A 135 11.42 -9.41 -6.06
N TRP A 136 11.81 -8.28 -6.64
CA TRP A 136 13.21 -7.92 -6.80
C TRP A 136 13.89 -7.84 -5.42
N GLY A 137 15.15 -8.25 -5.34
CA GLY A 137 15.91 -8.42 -4.10
C GLY A 137 15.85 -9.84 -3.52
N LEU A 138 14.95 -10.72 -4.00
CA LEU A 138 15.03 -12.15 -3.70
C LEU A 138 16.24 -12.80 -4.37
N PRO A 139 16.75 -13.94 -3.86
CA PRO A 139 17.85 -14.66 -4.49
C PRO A 139 17.58 -14.93 -5.98
N GLY A 140 18.46 -14.45 -6.86
CA GLY A 140 18.32 -14.58 -8.32
C GLY A 140 17.42 -13.51 -8.96
N LEU A 141 16.95 -12.53 -8.19
CA LEU A 141 16.18 -11.36 -8.63
C LEU A 141 16.78 -10.06 -8.07
N ASP A 142 18.08 -10.06 -7.78
CA ASP A 142 18.87 -8.97 -7.22
C ASP A 142 19.93 -8.44 -8.19
N ASP A 143 19.89 -8.91 -9.44
CA ASP A 143 20.87 -8.66 -10.49
C ASP A 143 20.48 -7.48 -11.42
N ILE A 144 19.73 -6.53 -10.87
CA ILE A 144 19.40 -5.24 -11.49
C ILE A 144 19.57 -4.11 -10.47
N PRO A 145 19.78 -2.86 -10.91
CA PRO A 145 19.78 -1.70 -10.04
C PRO A 145 18.45 -1.55 -9.27
N VAL A 146 18.51 -0.99 -8.06
CA VAL A 146 17.33 -0.80 -7.22
C VAL A 146 16.34 0.17 -7.87
N HIS A 147 16.81 1.23 -8.52
CA HIS A 147 15.95 2.19 -9.21
C HIS A 147 15.15 1.52 -10.35
N GLU A 148 15.74 0.59 -11.11
CA GLU A 148 15.02 -0.17 -12.15
C GLU A 148 13.89 -1.03 -11.54
N ALA A 149 14.16 -1.67 -10.41
CA ALA A 149 13.15 -2.43 -9.67
C ALA A 149 11.99 -1.51 -9.23
N VAL A 150 12.31 -0.36 -8.62
CA VAL A 150 11.31 0.63 -8.15
C VAL A 150 10.50 1.21 -9.32
N VAL A 151 11.15 1.56 -10.42
CA VAL A 151 10.48 2.07 -11.63
C VAL A 151 9.52 1.02 -12.18
N SER A 152 9.92 -0.25 -12.27
CA SER A 152 9.03 -1.34 -12.69
C SER A 152 7.82 -1.51 -11.74
N SER A 153 8.05 -1.34 -10.43
CA SER A 153 7.01 -1.39 -9.41
C SER A 153 6.03 -0.21 -9.48
N CYS A 154 6.44 0.92 -10.07
CA CYS A 154 5.63 2.12 -10.24
C CYS A 154 5.06 2.29 -11.66
N SER A 155 5.30 1.34 -12.57
CA SER A 155 4.77 1.32 -13.94
C SER A 155 3.27 1.00 -13.97
N MET A 156 2.45 1.90 -13.40
CA MET A 156 1.01 1.71 -13.25
C MET A 156 0.30 1.76 -14.62
N PRO A 157 -0.45 0.70 -15.00
CA PRO A 157 -1.13 0.66 -16.30
C PRO A 157 -2.01 1.88 -16.57
N GLY A 158 -1.84 2.48 -17.75
CA GLY A 158 -2.55 3.68 -18.17
C GLY A 158 -1.97 4.99 -17.66
N ILE A 159 -1.06 4.98 -16.68
CA ILE A 159 -0.34 6.19 -16.21
C ILE A 159 1.10 6.16 -16.71
N PHE A 160 1.79 5.04 -16.52
CA PHE A 160 3.14 4.80 -17.00
C PHE A 160 3.16 3.58 -17.94
N PRO A 161 4.04 3.56 -18.95
CA PRO A 161 4.24 2.39 -19.78
C PRO A 161 4.81 1.22 -18.97
N PRO A 162 4.54 -0.04 -19.38
CA PRO A 162 5.21 -1.20 -18.82
C PRO A 162 6.74 -1.13 -19.00
N ARG A 163 7.50 -1.64 -18.03
CA ARG A 163 8.96 -1.65 -18.06
C ARG A 163 9.48 -2.94 -18.69
N GLN A 164 10.41 -2.85 -19.65
CA GLN A 164 11.13 -4.02 -20.14
C GLN A 164 12.43 -4.21 -19.36
N ILE A 165 12.59 -5.37 -18.72
CA ILE A 165 13.81 -5.74 -17.99
C ILE A 165 14.21 -7.13 -18.47
N LYS A 166 15.41 -7.26 -19.06
CA LYS A 166 15.97 -8.54 -19.53
C LYS A 166 15.04 -9.32 -20.48
N GLY A 167 14.35 -8.61 -21.37
CA GLY A 167 13.43 -9.21 -22.35
C GLY A 167 12.05 -9.56 -21.82
N GLU A 168 11.78 -9.26 -20.54
CA GLU A 168 10.49 -9.46 -19.89
C GLU A 168 9.77 -8.13 -19.66
N THR A 169 8.43 -8.15 -19.65
CA THR A 169 7.61 -6.95 -19.45
C THR A 169 6.99 -6.95 -18.06
N TYR A 170 7.19 -5.86 -17.33
CA TYR A 170 6.72 -5.66 -15.96
C TYR A 170 5.78 -4.45 -15.84
N VAL A 171 4.84 -4.55 -14.91
CA VAL A 171 3.95 -3.46 -14.50
C VAL A 171 3.93 -3.34 -12.98
N ASP A 172 3.25 -2.30 -12.50
CA ASP A 172 3.09 -2.02 -11.08
C ASP A 172 2.65 -3.24 -10.26
N GLY A 173 3.34 -3.48 -9.16
CA GLY A 173 3.13 -4.63 -8.28
C GLY A 173 1.73 -4.68 -7.65
N GLY A 174 1.07 -3.52 -7.52
CA GLY A 174 -0.25 -3.36 -6.94
C GLY A 174 -1.36 -4.00 -7.75
N VAL A 175 -1.09 -4.35 -9.02
CA VAL A 175 -2.00 -5.15 -9.85
C VAL A 175 -2.16 -6.56 -9.28
N GLY A 176 -1.10 -7.15 -8.74
CA GLY A 176 -1.12 -8.50 -8.19
C GLY A 176 -1.24 -8.56 -6.67
N ASP A 177 -0.42 -7.78 -5.96
CA ASP A 177 -0.40 -7.77 -4.50
C ASP A 177 0.05 -6.39 -3.97
N ASN A 178 -0.92 -5.54 -3.62
CA ASN A 178 -0.60 -4.19 -3.18
C ASN A 178 0.05 -4.14 -1.78
N LEU A 179 -0.11 -5.17 -0.94
CA LEU A 179 0.42 -5.22 0.42
C LEU A 179 0.91 -6.65 0.72
N PRO A 180 2.11 -7.02 0.23
CA PRO A 180 2.60 -8.40 0.19
C PRO A 180 3.06 -8.95 1.56
N ILE A 181 2.13 -9.03 2.51
CA ILE A 181 2.32 -9.55 3.88
C ILE A 181 2.83 -11.00 3.84
N SER A 182 2.34 -11.80 2.89
CA SER A 182 2.75 -13.20 2.72
C SER A 182 4.25 -13.33 2.49
N LEU A 183 4.88 -12.37 1.80
CA LEU A 183 6.33 -12.38 1.63
C LEU A 183 7.04 -12.11 2.95
N ALA A 184 6.57 -11.16 3.77
CA ALA A 184 7.15 -10.91 5.10
C ALA A 184 7.10 -12.17 5.99
N GLN A 185 6.02 -12.95 5.92
CA GLN A 185 5.94 -14.25 6.62
C GLN A 185 6.98 -15.24 6.10
N LEU A 186 7.11 -15.38 4.77
CA LEU A 186 8.11 -16.25 4.14
C LEU A 186 9.54 -15.85 4.51
N ARG A 187 9.79 -14.55 4.66
CA ARG A 187 11.07 -13.97 5.11
C ARG A 187 11.35 -14.19 6.60
N GLY A 188 10.44 -14.84 7.33
CA GLY A 188 10.62 -15.16 8.74
C GLY A 188 10.45 -13.97 9.67
N ALA A 189 9.56 -13.03 9.34
CA ALA A 189 9.17 -11.96 10.25
C ALA A 189 8.70 -12.53 11.60
N SER A 190 9.16 -11.95 12.70
CA SER A 190 8.60 -12.14 14.04
C SER A 190 7.47 -11.14 14.31
N LEU A 191 7.54 -9.98 13.67
CA LEU A 191 6.52 -8.93 13.68
C LEU A 191 6.44 -8.31 12.28
N ILE A 192 5.22 -8.13 11.78
CA ILE A 192 4.94 -7.43 10.53
C ILE A 192 4.30 -6.09 10.85
N ILE A 193 4.86 -5.00 10.34
CA ILE A 193 4.23 -3.68 10.36
C ILE A 193 3.75 -3.40 8.93
N ALA A 194 2.47 -3.65 8.70
CA ALA A 194 1.84 -3.50 7.39
C ALA A 194 1.20 -2.11 7.29
N ILE A 195 1.64 -1.31 6.33
CA ILE A 195 1.20 0.09 6.16
C ILE A 195 0.39 0.17 4.88
N THR A 196 -0.91 0.42 5.02
CA THR A 196 -1.84 0.55 3.90
C THR A 196 -2.45 1.94 3.88
N LEU A 197 -2.60 2.49 2.68
CA LEU A 197 -3.17 3.81 2.44
C LEU A 197 -4.62 3.58 2.01
N GLY A 198 -5.57 3.89 2.89
CA GLY A 198 -6.96 3.52 2.73
C GLY A 198 -7.51 3.81 1.31
N PHE A 199 -8.06 2.78 0.66
CA PHE A 199 -8.78 2.93 -0.62
C PHE A 199 -10.27 3.23 -0.43
N ARG A 200 -10.73 3.44 0.81
CA ARG A 200 -12.09 3.93 1.07
C ARG A 200 -12.21 5.30 0.41
N GLY A 201 -13.30 5.58 -0.30
CA GLY A 201 -13.59 6.94 -0.78
C GLY A 201 -12.81 7.48 -1.99
N ALA A 202 -11.78 6.79 -2.52
CA ALA A 202 -11.05 7.24 -3.73
C ALA A 202 -11.94 7.41 -4.99
N ALA A 203 -13.20 6.99 -4.92
CA ALA A 203 -14.20 7.12 -5.97
C ALA A 203 -15.49 7.87 -5.55
N ALA A 204 -15.56 8.50 -4.37
CA ALA A 204 -16.74 9.29 -4.00
C ALA A 204 -16.83 10.60 -4.82
N GLY A 205 -15.70 11.16 -5.24
CA GLY A 205 -15.63 12.41 -6.02
C GLY A 205 -15.72 12.26 -7.55
N ALA A 206 -15.59 11.04 -8.11
CA ALA A 206 -15.51 10.85 -9.56
C ALA A 206 -16.88 10.81 -10.28
N HIS A 207 -17.98 10.71 -9.54
CA HIS A 207 -19.33 10.71 -10.11
C HIS A 207 -20.02 12.09 -10.09
N SER A 208 -19.40 13.13 -9.51
CA SER A 208 -20.00 14.47 -9.52
C SER A 208 -19.60 15.28 -10.76
N ALA A 209 -20.53 15.37 -11.71
CA ALA A 209 -20.76 16.49 -12.63
C ALA A 209 -19.65 16.98 -13.60
N ALA A 210 -18.43 16.44 -13.58
CA ALA A 210 -17.32 16.91 -14.43
C ALA A 210 -17.22 16.24 -15.82
N ALA A 211 -18.19 15.41 -16.21
CA ALA A 211 -18.22 14.69 -17.50
C ALA A 211 -18.72 15.54 -18.70
N ARG A 212 -18.64 16.88 -18.64
CA ARG A 212 -18.99 17.75 -19.78
C ARG A 212 -17.73 18.37 -20.37
N GLY A 213 -17.12 17.67 -21.33
CA GLY A 213 -15.97 18.17 -22.12
C GLY A 213 -15.30 17.09 -22.97
N LEU A 214 -14.54 17.50 -23.99
CA LEU A 214 -13.67 16.57 -24.75
C LEU A 214 -12.71 15.87 -23.79
N GLY A 215 -12.69 14.54 -23.80
CA GLY A 215 -11.88 13.70 -22.90
C GLY A 215 -12.60 13.21 -21.64
N GLY A 216 -13.86 13.63 -21.39
CA GLY A 216 -14.66 13.17 -20.25
C GLY A 216 -14.87 11.65 -20.23
N GLY A 217 -15.14 11.04 -21.39
CA GLY A 217 -15.33 9.58 -21.50
C GLY A 217 -14.06 8.78 -21.16
N PHE A 218 -12.89 9.24 -21.58
CA PHE A 218 -11.61 8.59 -21.26
C PHE A 218 -11.29 8.67 -19.76
N ARG A 219 -11.53 9.82 -19.13
CA ARG A 219 -11.36 9.99 -17.68
C ARG A 219 -12.33 9.09 -16.89
N GLN A 220 -13.55 8.92 -17.38
CA GLN A 220 -14.53 8.03 -16.77
C GLN A 220 -14.08 6.55 -16.85
N ILE A 221 -13.59 6.10 -18.00
CA ILE A 221 -13.05 4.73 -18.16
C ILE A 221 -11.89 4.50 -17.19
N ILE A 222 -10.90 5.38 -17.14
CA ILE A 222 -9.77 5.25 -16.20
C ILE A 222 -10.27 5.21 -14.75
N SER A 223 -11.21 6.08 -14.38
CA SER A 223 -11.76 6.10 -13.01
C SER A 223 -12.49 4.79 -12.66
N SER A 224 -13.19 4.19 -13.62
CA SER A 224 -13.88 2.91 -13.41
C SER A 224 -12.89 1.76 -13.28
N VAL A 225 -11.84 1.72 -14.11
CA VAL A 225 -10.77 0.72 -14.00
C VAL A 225 -10.06 0.85 -12.66
N MET A 226 -9.65 2.06 -12.26
CA MET A 226 -9.00 2.29 -10.96
C MET A 226 -9.90 1.90 -9.79
N ARG A 227 -11.21 2.11 -9.89
CA ARG A 227 -12.17 1.67 -8.89
C ARG A 227 -12.26 0.15 -8.81
N GLN A 228 -12.27 -0.55 -9.94
CA GLN A 228 -12.23 -2.01 -10.00
C GLN A 228 -10.93 -2.56 -9.39
N SER A 229 -9.79 -1.96 -9.71
CA SER A 229 -8.49 -2.32 -9.11
C SER A 229 -8.50 -2.10 -7.60
N ALA A 230 -9.05 -0.98 -7.11
CA ALA A 230 -9.15 -0.72 -5.67
C ALA A 230 -10.03 -1.75 -4.92
N ILE A 231 -11.07 -2.28 -5.56
CA ILE A 231 -11.90 -3.38 -5.01
C ILE A 231 -11.06 -4.66 -4.95
N ALA A 232 -10.44 -5.06 -6.06
CA ALA A 232 -9.62 -6.27 -6.11
C ALA A 232 -8.44 -6.23 -5.12
N ILE A 233 -7.79 -5.08 -4.99
CA ILE A 233 -6.72 -4.83 -4.00
C ILE A 233 -7.24 -5.06 -2.59
N ARG A 234 -8.41 -4.50 -2.24
CA ARG A 234 -9.02 -4.67 -0.92
C ARG A 234 -9.29 -6.14 -0.62
N ASP A 235 -9.95 -6.84 -1.53
CA ASP A 235 -10.30 -8.25 -1.36
C ASP A 235 -9.04 -9.11 -1.16
N LYS A 236 -7.95 -8.79 -1.89
CA LYS A 236 -6.67 -9.47 -1.76
C LYS A 236 -5.97 -9.18 -0.42
N ILE A 237 -6.01 -7.93 0.04
CA ILE A 237 -5.46 -7.54 1.36
C ILE A 237 -6.22 -8.27 2.46
N GLU A 238 -7.55 -8.22 2.44
CA GLU A 238 -8.41 -8.91 3.39
C GLU A 238 -8.10 -10.42 3.44
N SER A 239 -8.04 -11.06 2.28
CA SER A 239 -7.66 -12.48 2.18
C SER A 239 -6.27 -12.74 2.78
N SER A 240 -5.29 -11.86 2.52
CA SER A 240 -3.93 -12.02 3.05
C SER A 240 -3.88 -11.84 4.58
N LEU A 241 -4.71 -10.96 5.14
CA LEU A 241 -4.86 -10.78 6.58
C LEU A 241 -5.43 -12.05 7.22
N HIS A 242 -6.52 -12.62 6.68
CA HIS A 242 -7.13 -13.86 7.19
C HIS A 242 -6.15 -15.05 7.31
N PHE A 243 -5.18 -15.14 6.40
CA PHE A 243 -4.19 -16.22 6.38
C PHE A 243 -2.86 -15.83 7.04
N CYS A 244 -2.75 -14.63 7.62
CA CYS A 244 -1.58 -14.21 8.35
C CYS A 244 -1.51 -14.94 9.69
N ARG A 245 -0.39 -15.63 9.92
CA ARG A 245 -0.08 -16.37 11.16
C ARG A 245 0.99 -15.67 11.98
N THR A 246 1.64 -14.67 11.40
CA THR A 246 2.68 -13.89 12.06
C THR A 246 2.03 -12.71 12.79
N PRO A 247 2.49 -12.34 13.99
CA PRO A 247 2.05 -11.10 14.65
C PRO A 247 2.13 -9.92 13.68
N LEU A 248 1.00 -9.24 13.49
CA LEU A 248 0.85 -8.17 12.51
C LEU A 248 0.23 -6.94 13.17
N VAL A 249 0.76 -5.78 12.80
CA VAL A 249 0.25 -4.45 13.14
C VAL A 249 -0.15 -3.81 11.82
N LEU A 250 -1.45 -3.65 11.61
CA LEU A 250 -1.98 -2.99 10.41
C LEU A 250 -2.15 -1.49 10.70
N LEU A 251 -1.39 -0.67 9.99
CA LEU A 251 -1.52 0.79 9.98
C LEU A 251 -2.30 1.19 8.74
N GLU A 252 -3.63 1.28 8.86
CA GLU A 252 -4.50 1.85 7.84
C GLU A 252 -4.54 3.38 7.98
N ILE A 253 -3.73 4.04 7.16
CA ILE A 253 -3.68 5.51 7.14
C ILE A 253 -4.75 6.00 6.19
N ASP A 254 -5.82 6.58 6.74
CA ASP A 254 -6.87 7.18 5.92
C ASP A 254 -6.36 8.48 5.27
N VAL A 255 -6.18 8.41 3.96
CA VAL A 255 -5.82 9.50 3.04
C VAL A 255 -6.74 9.48 1.81
N SER A 256 -8.00 9.09 2.05
CA SER A 256 -9.04 8.92 1.04
C SER A 256 -9.36 10.21 0.28
N ASP A 257 -9.25 11.35 0.94
CA ASP A 257 -9.49 12.70 0.46
C ASP A 257 -8.39 13.28 -0.43
N HIS A 258 -7.22 12.63 -0.49
CA HIS A 258 -6.12 13.02 -1.38
C HIS A 258 -6.17 12.22 -2.68
N ASP A 259 -5.99 12.85 -3.85
CA ASP A 259 -5.99 12.15 -5.13
C ASP A 259 -4.64 11.46 -5.44
N LEU A 260 -4.68 10.32 -6.13
CA LEU A 260 -3.47 9.52 -6.47
C LEU A 260 -2.40 10.30 -7.26
N LEU A 261 -2.83 11.33 -8.01
CA LEU A 261 -1.99 12.14 -8.89
C LEU A 261 -2.01 13.63 -8.48
N ASP A 262 -2.44 13.96 -7.27
CA ASP A 262 -2.35 15.32 -6.74
C ASP A 262 -1.00 15.57 -6.05
N PHE A 263 -0.26 16.54 -6.60
CA PHE A 263 1.06 16.98 -6.15
C PHE A 263 0.98 18.10 -5.10
N SER A 264 -0.23 18.55 -4.74
CA SER A 264 -0.43 19.56 -3.70
C SER A 264 -0.41 18.96 -2.29
N GLY A 265 -0.10 19.76 -1.27
CA GLY A 265 -0.29 19.36 0.13
C GLY A 265 0.52 18.13 0.62
N ILE A 266 1.64 17.81 -0.02
CA ILE A 266 2.51 16.68 0.35
C ILE A 266 2.99 16.77 1.80
N ASP A 267 3.32 17.98 2.27
CA ASP A 267 3.68 18.27 3.66
C ASP A 267 2.58 17.85 4.65
N ARG A 268 1.32 18.21 4.35
CA ARG A 268 0.17 17.83 5.17
C ARG A 268 -0.09 16.33 5.14
N LEU A 269 0.19 15.68 4.02
CA LEU A 269 0.02 14.25 3.85
C LEU A 269 1.03 13.46 4.70
N ILE A 270 2.29 13.91 4.71
CA ILE A 270 3.35 13.38 5.59
C ILE A 270 2.95 13.57 7.06
N GLU A 271 2.53 14.78 7.45
CA GLU A 271 2.12 15.08 8.82
C GLU A 271 0.93 14.23 9.28
N ARG A 272 -0.06 14.02 8.40
CA ARG A 272 -1.21 13.16 8.66
C ARG A 272 -0.79 11.71 8.87
N GLY A 273 0.10 11.18 8.02
CA GLY A 273 0.63 9.83 8.16
C GLY A 273 1.31 9.60 9.51
N HIS A 274 2.12 10.57 9.95
CA HIS A 274 2.77 10.53 11.26
C HIS A 274 1.78 10.56 12.42
N ARG A 275 0.86 11.53 12.43
CA ARG A 275 -0.12 11.69 13.52
C ARG A 275 -0.96 10.42 13.70
N LEU A 276 -1.50 9.88 12.61
CA LEU A 276 -2.34 8.67 12.65
C LEU A 276 -1.51 7.44 13.06
N ALA A 277 -0.29 7.29 12.56
CA ALA A 277 0.58 6.20 12.97
C ALA A 277 0.90 6.26 14.48
N ILE A 278 1.22 7.43 15.04
CA ILE A 278 1.46 7.58 16.48
C ILE A 278 0.24 7.16 17.30
N GLU A 279 -0.97 7.57 16.89
CA GLU A 279 -2.22 7.22 17.56
C GLU A 279 -2.46 5.70 17.58
N MET A 280 -2.29 5.05 16.43
CA MET A 280 -2.46 3.60 16.28
C MET A 280 -1.37 2.82 17.02
N LEU A 281 -0.09 3.20 16.86
CA LEU A 281 1.03 2.46 17.44
C LEU A 281 1.03 2.52 18.98
N ARG A 282 0.66 3.67 19.58
CA ARG A 282 0.59 3.82 21.04
C ARG A 282 -0.56 3.08 21.70
N THR A 283 -1.56 2.67 20.93
CA THR A 283 -2.72 1.93 21.42
C THR A 283 -2.66 0.45 21.03
N HIS A 284 -1.81 0.08 20.07
CA HIS A 284 -1.74 -1.30 19.58
C HIS A 284 -1.07 -2.27 20.58
N PRO A 285 -1.75 -3.34 21.01
CA PRO A 285 -1.24 -4.26 22.05
C PRO A 285 0.11 -4.90 21.70
N ALA A 286 0.29 -5.35 20.45
CA ALA A 286 1.54 -5.94 20.00
C ALA A 286 2.72 -4.96 20.05
N ILE A 287 2.49 -3.69 19.75
CA ILE A 287 3.53 -2.65 19.82
C ILE A 287 3.83 -2.32 21.27
N MET A 288 2.79 -2.15 22.11
CA MET A 288 2.99 -1.90 23.54
C MET A 288 3.77 -3.02 24.23
N ARG A 289 3.59 -4.27 23.80
CA ARG A 289 4.44 -5.39 24.24
C ARG A 289 5.90 -5.20 23.84
N VAL A 290 6.18 -4.89 22.57
CA VAL A 290 7.55 -4.63 22.10
C VAL A 290 8.19 -3.45 22.84
N LEU A 291 7.45 -2.36 23.02
CA LEU A 291 7.93 -1.16 23.74
C LEU A 291 8.19 -1.46 25.22
N HIS A 292 7.30 -2.23 25.87
CA HIS A 292 7.46 -2.63 27.26
C HIS A 292 8.63 -3.59 27.47
N GLU A 293 8.80 -4.59 26.60
CA GLU A 293 9.93 -5.53 26.64
C GLU A 293 11.28 -4.82 26.45
N ARG A 294 11.33 -3.76 25.63
CA ARG A 294 12.54 -2.96 25.39
C ARG A 294 12.87 -1.97 26.53
N ALA A 295 11.85 -1.33 27.12
CA ALA A 295 12.05 -0.34 28.18
C ALA A 295 11.05 -0.52 29.34
N PRO A 296 11.28 -1.51 30.22
CA PRO A 296 10.40 -1.77 31.36
C PRO A 296 10.33 -0.53 32.28
N GLY A 297 9.12 0.00 32.51
CA GLY A 297 8.88 1.17 33.37
C GLY A 297 8.69 2.51 32.64
N ARG A 298 9.05 2.61 31.35
CA ARG A 298 8.74 3.80 30.51
C ARG A 298 7.37 3.69 29.82
N HIS A 299 6.91 2.44 29.61
CA HIS A 299 5.63 2.15 28.97
C HIS A 299 4.78 1.21 29.85
N PRO A 300 3.46 1.45 29.97
CA PRO A 300 2.58 0.59 30.75
C PRO A 300 2.62 -0.84 30.22
N ALA A 301 2.44 -1.82 31.10
CA ALA A 301 2.35 -3.22 30.71
C ALA A 301 1.23 -3.40 29.68
N PRO A 302 1.42 -4.23 28.64
CA PRO A 302 0.41 -4.44 27.63
C PRO A 302 -0.89 -4.92 28.28
N LEU A 303 -2.01 -4.28 27.95
CA LEU A 303 -3.33 -4.74 28.37
C LEU A 303 -3.52 -6.19 27.91
N HIS A 304 -3.89 -7.07 28.83
CA HIS A 304 -4.37 -8.41 28.45
C HIS A 304 -5.54 -8.25 27.49
N PHE A 305 -5.50 -9.00 26.38
CA PHE A 305 -6.49 -8.98 25.32
C PHE A 305 -7.92 -8.93 25.89
N SER A 306 -8.67 -7.88 25.55
CA SER A 306 -10.12 -8.00 25.56
C SER A 306 -10.53 -8.71 24.28
N LYS A 307 -11.36 -9.75 24.40
CA LYS A 307 -12.04 -10.40 23.26
C LYS A 307 -12.55 -9.33 22.27
N ALA A 308 -12.43 -9.57 20.97
CA ALA A 308 -13.02 -8.67 19.98
C ALA A 308 -14.50 -8.46 20.30
N LYS A 309 -14.89 -7.19 20.42
CA LYS A 309 -16.26 -6.82 20.77
C LYS A 309 -17.01 -6.47 19.49
N PHE A 310 -18.24 -6.93 19.41
CA PHE A 310 -19.09 -6.71 18.24
C PHE A 310 -20.38 -6.04 18.69
N VAL A 311 -20.82 -5.04 17.94
CA VAL A 311 -22.17 -4.46 18.04
C VAL A 311 -22.91 -4.80 16.76
N LEU A 312 -24.12 -5.36 16.91
CA LEU A 312 -24.97 -5.79 15.80
C LEU A 312 -26.31 -5.05 15.85
N ASP A 313 -26.63 -4.29 14.80
CA ASP A 313 -27.96 -3.72 14.56
C ASP A 313 -28.81 -4.67 13.72
N LEU A 314 -29.39 -5.68 14.38
CA LEU A 314 -30.12 -6.75 13.69
C LEU A 314 -31.40 -6.29 13.00
N ASP A 315 -31.93 -5.10 13.33
CA ASP A 315 -33.11 -4.54 12.66
C ASP A 315 -32.80 -4.12 11.22
N ARG A 316 -31.54 -3.75 10.95
CA ARG A 316 -31.03 -3.46 9.61
C ARG A 316 -30.54 -4.71 8.88
N CYS A 317 -30.53 -5.88 9.51
CA CYS A 317 -30.00 -7.11 8.92
C CYS A 317 -30.89 -7.63 7.78
N ILE A 318 -30.34 -7.64 6.57
CA ILE A 318 -31.00 -8.13 5.35
C ILE A 318 -30.78 -9.63 5.07
N GLY A 319 -30.06 -10.34 5.95
CA GLY A 319 -29.88 -11.79 5.81
C GLY A 319 -28.94 -12.27 4.71
N CYS A 320 -28.09 -11.41 4.16
CA CYS A 320 -27.22 -11.75 3.03
C CYS A 320 -26.11 -12.78 3.32
N GLY A 321 -25.81 -13.05 4.60
CA GLY A 321 -24.79 -14.03 5.01
C GLY A 321 -23.33 -13.64 4.74
N LEU A 322 -23.05 -12.43 4.22
CA LEU A 322 -21.68 -12.01 3.86
C LEU A 322 -20.72 -11.99 5.06
N CYS A 323 -21.18 -11.68 6.27
CA CYS A 323 -20.34 -11.76 7.47
C CYS A 323 -19.90 -13.19 7.83
N VAL A 324 -20.73 -14.20 7.49
CA VAL A 324 -20.41 -15.63 7.66
C VAL A 324 -19.37 -16.04 6.63
N LEU A 325 -19.50 -15.57 5.38
CA LEU A 325 -18.54 -15.86 4.31
C LEU A 325 -17.20 -15.14 4.51
N ALA A 326 -17.23 -13.90 5.01
CA ALA A 326 -16.04 -13.11 5.24
C ALA A 326 -15.22 -13.62 6.43
N CYS A 327 -15.85 -14.22 7.45
CA CYS A 327 -15.14 -14.63 8.66
C CYS A 327 -14.67 -16.09 8.57
N PRO A 328 -13.34 -16.37 8.54
CA PRO A 328 -12.82 -17.75 8.50
C PRO A 328 -12.84 -18.47 9.86
N TYR A 329 -13.27 -17.78 10.93
CA TYR A 329 -13.20 -18.27 12.31
C TYR A 329 -14.55 -18.66 12.89
N ASP A 330 -15.59 -18.77 12.06
CA ASP A 330 -16.96 -19.11 12.48
C ASP A 330 -17.47 -18.21 13.62
N ILE A 331 -17.11 -16.92 13.60
CA ILE A 331 -17.61 -15.91 14.55
C ILE A 331 -19.07 -15.57 14.24
N PHE A 332 -19.50 -15.73 13.00
CA PHE A 332 -20.88 -15.50 12.58
C PHE A 332 -21.47 -16.80 12.04
N ARG A 333 -22.75 -17.03 12.33
CA ARG A 333 -23.55 -18.10 11.72
C ARG A 333 -24.89 -17.57 11.25
N MET A 334 -25.53 -18.26 10.32
CA MET A 334 -26.92 -17.96 9.97
C MET A 334 -27.87 -18.61 10.98
N ASN A 335 -28.83 -17.81 11.47
CA ASN A 335 -29.94 -18.26 12.31
C ASN A 335 -31.26 -17.77 11.67
N GLY A 336 -31.89 -18.66 10.90
CA GLY A 336 -33.01 -18.28 10.04
C GLY A 336 -32.59 -17.23 9.00
N PRO A 337 -33.33 -16.11 8.85
CA PRO A 337 -33.02 -15.08 7.86
C PRO A 337 -31.95 -14.07 8.32
N ARG A 338 -31.36 -14.21 9.52
CA ARG A 338 -30.41 -13.22 10.06
C ARG A 338 -29.11 -13.87 10.50
N ALA A 339 -28.03 -13.08 10.51
CA ALA A 339 -26.76 -13.50 11.07
C ALA A 339 -26.78 -13.38 12.60
N GLU A 340 -26.09 -14.29 13.28
CA GLU A 340 -25.94 -14.35 14.73
C GLU A 340 -24.45 -14.42 15.08
N LEU A 341 -24.05 -13.74 16.16
CA LEU A 341 -22.70 -13.79 16.72
C LEU A 341 -22.50 -15.05 17.55
N VAL A 342 -21.43 -15.80 17.27
CA VAL A 342 -20.96 -16.95 18.03
C VAL A 342 -19.88 -16.50 19.02
N VAL A 343 -20.30 -16.17 20.24
CA VAL A 343 -19.45 -15.55 21.28
C VAL A 343 -18.21 -16.40 21.63
N THR A 344 -18.29 -17.72 21.47
CA THR A 344 -17.20 -18.66 21.83
C THR A 344 -15.97 -18.57 20.94
N ASN A 345 -16.07 -17.99 19.73
CA ASN A 345 -14.98 -17.94 18.75
C ASN A 345 -14.34 -16.54 18.61
N THR A 346 -14.81 -15.58 19.39
CA THR A 346 -14.38 -14.17 19.34
C THR A 346 -12.92 -13.95 19.75
N ASP A 347 -12.33 -14.91 20.46
CA ASP A 347 -10.92 -15.01 20.83
C ASP A 347 -10.00 -15.33 19.65
N ARG A 348 -10.55 -15.90 18.57
CA ARG A 348 -9.80 -16.21 17.34
C ARG A 348 -9.81 -15.06 16.34
N CYS A 349 -10.60 -14.01 16.60
CA CYS A 349 -10.72 -12.85 15.74
C CYS A 349 -9.39 -12.11 15.61
N GLN A 350 -8.96 -11.86 14.38
CA GLN A 350 -7.78 -11.04 14.09
C GLN A 350 -8.08 -9.54 13.99
N GLN A 351 -9.34 -9.13 14.18
CA GLN A 351 -9.79 -7.75 14.06
C GLN A 351 -9.40 -7.11 12.71
N ASP A 352 -9.53 -7.88 11.62
CA ASP A 352 -9.36 -7.42 10.24
C ASP A 352 -10.52 -6.53 9.73
N HIS A 353 -11.59 -6.42 10.52
CA HIS A 353 -12.83 -5.71 10.19
C HIS A 353 -13.52 -6.19 8.89
N ALA A 354 -13.19 -7.38 8.37
CA ALA A 354 -13.78 -7.95 7.15
C ALA A 354 -15.31 -8.02 7.22
N CYS A 355 -15.83 -8.53 8.34
CA CYS A 355 -17.27 -8.64 8.58
C CYS A 355 -18.01 -7.29 8.62
N GLU A 356 -17.36 -6.24 9.13
CA GLU A 356 -17.89 -4.87 9.15
C GLU A 356 -17.81 -4.24 7.76
N ASN A 357 -16.65 -4.33 7.11
CA ASN A 357 -16.38 -3.69 5.83
C ASN A 357 -17.18 -4.27 4.66
N ASN A 358 -17.54 -5.56 4.74
CA ASN A 358 -18.33 -6.26 3.71
C ASN A 358 -19.82 -6.34 4.05
N CYS A 359 -20.29 -5.68 5.10
CA CYS A 359 -21.71 -5.65 5.44
C CYS A 359 -22.46 -4.60 4.58
N PRO A 360 -23.31 -4.99 3.62
CA PRO A 360 -24.00 -4.03 2.74
C PRO A 360 -25.06 -3.19 3.46
N ALA A 361 -25.41 -3.54 4.70
CA ALA A 361 -26.41 -2.86 5.50
C ALA A 361 -25.81 -2.13 6.72
N ASP A 362 -24.47 -2.10 6.84
CA ASP A 362 -23.72 -1.50 7.97
C ASP A 362 -24.23 -1.97 9.35
N VAL A 363 -24.53 -3.27 9.47
CA VAL A 363 -25.09 -3.89 10.68
C VAL A 363 -24.04 -4.13 11.75
N ILE A 364 -22.79 -4.35 11.36
CA ILE A 364 -21.73 -4.86 12.22
C ILE A 364 -20.74 -3.75 12.53
N LYS A 365 -20.40 -3.59 13.81
CA LYS A 365 -19.27 -2.77 14.27
C LYS A 365 -18.34 -3.62 15.13
N VAL A 366 -17.06 -3.64 14.78
CA VAL A 366 -16.01 -4.25 15.59
C VAL A 366 -15.38 -3.14 16.45
N LEU A 367 -15.33 -3.34 17.77
CA LEU A 367 -14.86 -2.37 18.77
C LEU A 367 -13.50 -2.73 19.37
#